data_AF-A0A1R3X0E6-F1
#
_entry.id   AF-A0A1R3X0E6-F1
#
_cell.length_a   1.000
_cell.length_b   1.000
_cell.length_c   1.000
_cell.angle_alpha   90.00
_cell.angle_beta   90.00
_cell.angle_gamma   90.00
#
_symmetry.space_group_name_H-M   'P 1'
#
loop_
_entity.id
_entity.type
_entity.pdbx_description
1 polymer ?
#
loop_
_entity_poly.entity_id
_entity_poly.type
_entity_poly.pdbx_seq_one_letter_code
_entity_poly.pdbx_strand_id
1 'polypeptide(L)'
;MREEEMLESLIQNILLTKSKHWEYEEEVRFMQTLEDSDKVIKSNEQEIHLFRFDSSAIKCVFLGVNISPSFKNNLLQILNEHRYLHVNIYQGVLSKSEYKIELIEERVNS
;
A
#
# COMPACT_ATOMS: atom_id res chain seq x y z
N MET A 1 20.28 21.31 -26.82
CA MET A 1 20.81 19.94 -27.03
C MET A 1 21.55 19.39 -25.81
N ARG A 2 22.84 19.68 -25.54
CA ARG A 2 23.55 19.05 -24.39
C ARG A 2 23.01 19.37 -22.98
N GLU A 3 22.45 20.55 -22.77
CA GLU A 3 21.93 20.95 -21.44
C GLU A 3 20.51 20.41 -21.17
N GLU A 4 19.64 20.41 -22.18
CA GLU A 4 18.28 19.83 -22.08
C GLU A 4 18.34 18.33 -21.85
N GLU A 5 19.17 17.60 -22.60
CA GLU A 5 19.36 16.15 -22.42
C GLU A 5 19.89 15.83 -21.01
N MET A 6 20.78 16.67 -20.48
CA MET A 6 21.32 16.52 -19.13
C MET A 6 20.26 16.80 -18.06
N LEU A 7 19.41 17.81 -18.27
CA LEU A 7 18.29 18.12 -17.38
C LEU A 7 17.25 17.00 -17.37
N GLU A 8 16.87 16.48 -18.54
CA GLU A 8 15.95 15.35 -18.66
C GLU A 8 16.49 14.11 -17.93
N SER A 9 17.76 13.78 -18.14
CA SER A 9 18.44 12.69 -17.45
C SER A 9 18.46 12.89 -15.93
N LEU A 10 18.74 14.11 -15.45
CA LEU A 10 18.73 14.41 -14.02
C LEU A 10 17.32 14.24 -13.42
N ILE A 11 16.28 14.73 -14.09
CA ILE A 11 14.89 14.61 -13.64
C ILE A 11 14.49 13.14 -13.60
N GLN A 12 14.79 12.36 -14.64
CA GLN A 12 14.53 10.92 -14.67
C GLN A 12 15.24 10.21 -13.52
N ASN A 13 16.51 10.52 -13.28
CA ASN A 13 17.26 9.90 -12.20
C ASN A 13 16.67 10.22 -10.82
N ILE A 14 16.23 11.46 -10.58
CA ILE A 14 15.63 11.87 -9.31
C ILE A 14 14.26 11.22 -9.10
N LEU A 15 13.43 11.13 -10.14
CA LEU A 15 12.06 10.63 -10.01
C LEU A 15 11.97 9.09 -10.04
N LEU A 16 12.85 8.44 -10.82
CA LEU A 16 12.75 7.01 -11.13
C LEU A 16 13.81 6.15 -10.43
N THR A 17 14.85 6.74 -9.85
CA THR A 17 15.92 5.99 -9.18
C THR A 17 15.73 6.02 -7.68
N LYS A 18 15.67 4.84 -7.06
CA LYS A 18 15.63 4.72 -5.60
C LYS A 18 17.05 4.84 -5.04
N SER A 19 17.21 5.50 -3.89
CA SER A 19 18.50 5.47 -3.17
C SER A 19 18.84 4.03 -2.76
N LYS A 20 20.12 3.67 -2.86
CA LYS A 20 20.64 2.33 -2.55
C LYS A 20 20.28 1.87 -1.13
N HIS A 21 20.10 2.80 -0.20
CA HIS A 21 19.68 2.48 1.17
C HIS A 21 18.33 1.78 1.27
N TRP A 22 17.50 1.80 0.22
CA TRP A 22 16.18 1.19 0.18
C TRP A 22 16.06 0.03 -0.81
N GLU A 23 17.19 -0.50 -1.27
CA GLU A 23 17.26 -1.63 -2.21
C GLU A 23 16.59 -2.89 -1.63
N TYR A 24 16.62 -3.05 -0.31
CA TYR A 24 16.04 -4.21 0.39
C TYR A 24 14.51 -4.29 0.38
N GLU A 25 13.80 -3.21 0.01
CA GLU A 25 12.33 -3.19 0.08
C GLU A 25 11.65 -3.86 -1.12
N GLU A 26 12.39 -4.17 -2.19
CA GLU A 26 11.84 -4.76 -3.43
C GLU A 26 10.57 -4.03 -3.94
N GLU A 27 10.55 -2.69 -3.81
CA GLU A 27 9.39 -1.87 -4.11
C GLU A 27 9.16 -1.73 -5.62
N VAL A 28 7.91 -1.92 -6.06
CA VAL A 28 7.45 -1.60 -7.42
C VAL A 28 6.62 -0.32 -7.39
N ARG A 29 6.95 0.65 -8.26
CA ARG A 29 6.19 1.89 -8.45
C ARG A 29 5.37 1.85 -9.72
N PHE A 30 4.08 2.15 -9.60
CA PHE A 30 3.19 2.36 -10.73
C PHE A 30 3.09 3.86 -11.00
N MET A 31 3.33 4.28 -12.25
CA MET A 31 3.07 5.63 -12.71
C MET A 31 1.85 5.59 -13.63
N GLN A 32 0.77 6.26 -13.23
CA GLN A 32 -0.47 6.37 -14.00
C GLN A 32 -0.90 7.83 -14.04
N THR A 33 -1.59 8.22 -15.11
CA THR A 33 -2.11 9.58 -15.21
C THR A 33 -3.35 9.73 -14.33
N LEU A 34 -3.61 10.93 -13.83
CA LEU A 34 -4.81 11.19 -13.02
C LEU A 34 -6.10 11.06 -13.84
N GLU A 35 -6.02 11.30 -15.15
CA GLU A 35 -7.12 11.14 -16.10
C GLU A 35 -7.58 9.69 -16.23
N ASP A 36 -6.66 8.73 -16.02
CA ASP A 36 -6.92 7.29 -16.08
C ASP A 36 -7.52 6.72 -14.79
N SER A 37 -7.81 7.55 -13.77
CA SER A 37 -8.34 7.07 -12.50
C SER A 37 -9.77 6.51 -12.63
N ASP A 38 -10.03 5.37 -12.00
CA ASP A 38 -11.34 4.72 -12.02
C ASP A 38 -12.38 5.42 -11.14
N LYS A 39 -11.92 6.12 -10.09
CA LYS A 39 -12.78 6.83 -9.16
C LYS A 39 -12.02 7.97 -8.49
N VAL A 40 -12.67 9.13 -8.38
CA VAL A 40 -12.20 10.23 -7.55
C VAL A 40 -13.09 10.32 -6.31
N ILE A 41 -12.48 10.33 -5.12
CA ILE A 41 -13.17 10.61 -3.86
C ILE A 41 -12.68 11.91 -3.27
N LYS A 42 -13.56 12.62 -2.57
CA LYS A 42 -13.20 13.83 -1.83
C LYS A 42 -12.98 13.48 -0.37
N SER A 43 -11.85 13.89 0.17
CA SER A 43 -11.53 13.77 1.59
C SER A 43 -11.00 15.11 2.07
N ASN A 44 -11.75 15.78 2.93
CA ASN A 44 -11.52 17.18 3.30
C ASN A 44 -11.47 18.07 2.03
N GLU A 45 -10.42 18.88 1.88
CA GLU A 45 -10.19 19.76 0.73
C GLU A 45 -9.33 19.11 -0.37
N GLN A 46 -9.12 17.79 -0.31
CA GLN A 46 -8.27 17.06 -1.25
C GLN A 46 -9.06 16.03 -2.07
N GLU A 47 -8.66 15.89 -3.34
CA GLU A 47 -9.15 14.85 -4.24
C GLU A 47 -8.18 13.66 -4.21
N ILE A 48 -8.73 12.46 -3.99
CA ILE A 48 -7.98 11.21 -3.98
C ILE A 48 -8.42 10.41 -5.21
N HIS A 49 -7.48 10.17 -6.11
CA HIS A 49 -7.65 9.35 -7.30
C HIS A 49 -7.40 7.88 -6.95
N LEU A 50 -8.36 7.01 -7.25
CA LEU A 50 -8.32 5.59 -6.97
C LEU A 50 -8.28 4.81 -8.28
N PHE A 51 -7.40 3.80 -8.32
CA PHE A 51 -7.20 2.91 -9.45
C PHE A 51 -7.61 1.50 -9.07
N ARG A 52 -8.26 0.80 -9.99
CA ARG A 52 -8.62 -0.61 -9.84
C ARG A 52 -7.38 -1.46 -10.00
N PHE A 53 -7.32 -2.51 -9.18
CA PHE A 53 -6.35 -3.58 -9.29
C PHE A 53 -7.09 -4.91 -9.21
N ASP A 54 -6.49 -5.97 -9.75
CA ASP A 54 -7.03 -7.32 -9.60
C ASP A 54 -6.90 -7.76 -8.15
N SER A 55 -8.01 -8.14 -7.52
CA SER A 55 -8.02 -8.69 -6.17
C SER A 55 -7.07 -9.88 -6.00
N SER A 56 -6.87 -10.68 -7.04
CA SER A 56 -5.95 -11.84 -7.02
C SER A 56 -4.49 -11.46 -6.80
N ALA A 57 -4.13 -10.19 -7.03
CA ALA A 57 -2.78 -9.68 -6.79
C ALA A 57 -2.47 -9.49 -5.30
N ILE A 58 -3.49 -9.41 -4.45
CA ILE A 58 -3.31 -9.24 -3.00
C ILE A 58 -3.14 -10.59 -2.35
N LYS A 59 -1.94 -10.86 -1.81
CA LYS A 59 -1.66 -12.13 -1.13
C LYS A 59 -1.96 -12.06 0.37
N CYS A 60 -1.72 -10.91 0.97
CA CYS A 60 -1.90 -10.71 2.40
C CYS A 60 -2.10 -9.24 2.78
N VAL A 61 -2.68 -9.01 3.95
CA VAL A 61 -2.86 -7.69 4.57
C VAL A 61 -2.30 -7.73 5.98
N PHE A 62 -1.36 -6.81 6.26
CA PHE A 62 -0.79 -6.63 7.60
C PHE A 62 -1.44 -5.42 8.28
N LEU A 63 -2.15 -5.67 9.37
CA LEU A 63 -2.72 -4.64 10.23
C LEU A 63 -1.65 -4.14 11.19
N GLY A 64 -1.42 -2.83 11.21
CA GLY A 64 -0.47 -2.22 12.13
C GLY A 64 -0.89 -2.36 13.60
N VAL A 65 0.09 -2.25 14.51
CA VAL A 65 -0.11 -2.33 15.97
C VAL A 65 -1.14 -1.31 16.47
N ASN A 66 -1.14 -0.11 15.90
CA ASN A 66 -1.96 1.02 16.34
C ASN A 66 -3.19 1.26 15.45
N ILE A 67 -3.64 0.25 14.70
CA ILE A 67 -4.85 0.38 13.89
C ILE A 67 -6.06 0.71 14.77
N SER A 68 -6.89 1.67 14.36
CA SER A 68 -8.10 1.99 15.13
C SER A 68 -9.12 0.85 15.02
N PRO A 69 -9.89 0.54 16.08
CA PRO A 69 -10.89 -0.53 16.02
C PRO A 69 -11.94 -0.32 14.92
N SER A 70 -12.37 0.93 14.71
CA SER A 70 -13.35 1.26 13.67
C SER A 70 -12.81 1.00 12.26
N PHE A 71 -11.56 1.42 11.99
CA PHE A 71 -10.94 1.19 10.70
C PHE A 71 -10.65 -0.29 10.47
N LYS A 72 -10.16 -1.00 11.50
CA LYS A 72 -9.97 -2.46 11.46
C LYS A 72 -11.27 -3.18 11.08
N ASN A 73 -12.37 -2.87 11.75
CA ASN A 73 -13.66 -3.50 11.48
C ASN A 73 -14.14 -3.22 10.04
N ASN A 74 -14.03 -1.97 9.57
CA ASN A 74 -14.39 -1.62 8.19
C ASN A 74 -13.54 -2.39 7.16
N LEU A 75 -12.23 -2.51 7.40
CA LEU A 75 -11.33 -3.24 6.52
C LEU A 75 -11.64 -4.75 6.51
N LEU A 76 -11.89 -5.34 7.69
CA LEU A 76 -12.27 -6.76 7.79
C LEU A 76 -13.60 -7.05 7.07
N GLN A 77 -14.56 -6.11 7.09
CA GLN A 77 -15.79 -6.25 6.31
C GLN A 77 -15.53 -6.29 4.80
N ILE A 78 -14.64 -5.43 4.29
CA ILE A 78 -14.24 -5.45 2.86
C ILE A 78 -13.54 -6.77 2.53
N LEU A 79 -12.63 -7.23 3.39
CA LEU A 79 -11.89 -8.48 3.18
C LEU A 79 -12.75 -9.74 3.33
N ASN A 80 -13.98 -9.62 3.87
CA ASN A 80 -14.96 -10.71 3.89
C ASN A 80 -15.66 -10.93 2.54
N GLU A 81 -15.48 -10.04 1.57
CA GLU A 81 -16.03 -10.23 0.23
C GLU A 81 -15.41 -11.47 -0.45
N HIS A 82 -16.20 -12.18 -1.25
CA HIS A 82 -15.77 -13.43 -1.91
C HIS A 82 -14.44 -13.32 -2.66
N ARG A 83 -14.17 -12.17 -3.28
CA ARG A 83 -12.93 -11.91 -4.04
C ARG A 83 -11.67 -11.82 -3.17
N TYR A 84 -11.80 -11.66 -1.85
CA TYR A 84 -10.68 -11.52 -0.92
C TYR A 84 -10.54 -12.69 0.07
N LEU A 85 -11.37 -13.74 -0.04
CA LEU A 85 -11.29 -14.91 0.86
C LEU A 85 -9.95 -15.68 0.78
N HIS A 86 -9.16 -15.44 -0.28
CA HIS A 86 -7.83 -16.01 -0.46
C HIS A 86 -6.72 -15.21 0.26
N VAL A 87 -7.05 -14.02 0.78
CA VAL A 87 -6.08 -13.09 1.37
C VAL A 87 -5.83 -13.45 2.82
N ASN A 88 -4.56 -13.70 3.17
CA ASN A 88 -4.17 -13.91 4.57
C ASN A 88 -4.13 -12.57 5.32
N ILE A 89 -4.65 -12.52 6.53
CA ILE A 89 -4.69 -11.31 7.34
C ILE A 89 -3.83 -11.52 8.59
N TYR A 90 -2.99 -10.54 8.92
CA TYR A 90 -2.13 -10.60 10.10
C TYR A 90 -2.26 -9.33 10.92
N GLN A 91 -2.37 -9.46 12.23
CA GLN A 91 -2.31 -8.36 13.19
C GLN A 91 -0.90 -8.24 13.77
N GLY A 92 -0.30 -7.06 13.64
CA GLY A 92 0.91 -6.71 14.36
C GLY A 92 0.63 -6.47 15.85
N VAL A 93 1.44 -7.07 16.71
CA VAL A 93 1.44 -6.84 18.16
C VAL A 93 2.87 -6.59 18.66
N LEU A 94 3.04 -5.78 19.70
CA LEU A 94 4.35 -5.58 20.30
C LEU A 94 4.76 -6.84 21.07
N SER A 95 5.99 -7.30 20.85
CA SER A 95 6.56 -8.35 21.68
C SER A 95 6.73 -7.82 23.11
N LYS A 96 6.41 -8.66 24.11
CA LYS A 96 6.55 -8.30 25.53
C LYS A 96 7.99 -8.41 26.03
N SER A 97 8.85 -9.11 25.29
CA SER A 97 10.21 -9.49 25.71
C SER A 97 11.31 -8.94 24.81
N GLU A 98 10.97 -8.47 23.62
CA GLU A 98 11.95 -8.05 22.60
C GLU A 98 11.50 -6.75 21.93
N TYR A 99 12.46 -5.98 21.42
CA TYR A 99 12.16 -4.79 20.60
C TYR A 99 11.80 -5.21 19.17
N LYS A 100 10.63 -5.85 19.01
CA LYS A 100 10.10 -6.34 17.74
C LYS A 100 8.57 -6.30 17.68
N ILE A 101 8.04 -6.37 16.47
CA ILE A 101 6.62 -6.62 16.19
C ILE A 101 6.45 -8.10 15.86
N GLU A 102 5.49 -8.75 16.51
CA GLU A 102 5.05 -10.11 16.19
C GLU A 102 3.78 -10.03 15.35
N LEU A 103 3.61 -10.99 14.43
CA LEU A 103 2.44 -11.07 13.56
C LEU A 103 1.59 -12.26 13.97
N ILE A 104 0.33 -12.00 14.31
CA ILE A 104 -0.66 -13.02 14.67
C ILE A 104 -1.67 -13.11 13.53
N GLU A 105 -1.99 -14.32 13.08
CA GLU A 105 -3.02 -14.53 12.07
C GLU A 105 -4.37 -14.03 12.58
N GLU A 106 -5.02 -13.18 11.79
CA GLU A 106 -6.31 -12.58 12.07
C GLU A 106 -7.38 -13.25 11.21
N ARG A 107 -8.54 -13.57 11.81
CA ARG A 107 -9.64 -14.21 11.10
C ARG A 107 -10.77 -13.21 10.90
N VAL A 108 -11.38 -13.25 9.72
CA VAL A 108 -12.64 -12.55 9.48
C VAL A 108 -13.73 -13.36 10.17
N ASN A 109 -14.34 -12.79 11.22
CA ASN A 109 -15.45 -13.44 11.90
C ASN A 109 -16.66 -13.48 10.96
N SER A 110 -17.14 -14.69 10.67
CA SER A 110 -18.34 -14.98 9.87
C SER A 110 -19.62 -14.70 10.64
#